data_AF-A0A0U1S5Q3-F1
#
_entry.id   AF-A0A0U1S5Q3-F1
#
_cell.length_a   1.000
_cell.length_b   1.000
_cell.length_c   1.000
_cell.angle_alpha   90.00
_cell.angle_beta   90.00
_cell.angle_gamma   90.00
#
_symmetry.space_group_name_H-M   'P 1'
#
loop_
_entity.id
_entity.type
_entity.pdbx_description
1 polymer ?
#
loop_
_entity_poly.entity_id
_entity_poly.type
_entity_poly.pdbx_seq_one_letter_code
_entity_poly.pdbx_strand_id
1 'polypeptide(L)'
;KKGAWTAEEDIMLVSYVQEHGPGNWRAVPTKTGLRRCSKSCRLRWTNYLRPGIKRGNFTDQEEKMIIQLQALLGNKWAAIASYLPERTDNDIKNYWK
;
A
#
# COMPACT_ATOMS: atom_id res chain seq x y z
N LYS A 1 -11.68 8.90 -11.49
CA LYS A 1 -11.06 8.11 -12.57
C LYS A 1 -10.74 6.70 -12.06
N LYS A 2 -11.08 5.67 -12.82
CA LYS A 2 -10.64 4.28 -12.60
C LYS A 2 -9.49 3.99 -13.58
N GLY A 3 -8.51 3.18 -13.19
CA GLY A 3 -7.35 2.84 -14.01
C GLY A 3 -6.01 2.99 -13.29
N ALA A 4 -4.92 2.67 -14.00
CA ALA A 4 -3.55 2.78 -13.50
C ALA A 4 -3.23 4.22 -13.05
N TRP A 5 -2.45 4.36 -11.99
CA TRP A 5 -1.94 5.66 -11.52
C TRP A 5 -0.79 6.10 -12.43
N THR A 6 -0.77 7.38 -12.82
CA THR A 6 0.35 7.96 -13.55
C THR A 6 1.40 8.51 -12.58
N ALA A 7 2.62 8.75 -13.07
CA ALA A 7 3.69 9.32 -12.27
C ALA A 7 3.31 10.72 -11.74
N GLU A 8 2.61 11.52 -12.54
CA GLU A 8 2.14 12.85 -12.14
C GLU A 8 1.11 12.75 -11.01
N GLU A 9 0.18 11.79 -11.10
CA GLU A 9 -0.80 11.56 -10.03
C GLU A 9 -0.11 11.11 -8.73
N ASP A 10 0.95 10.29 -8.84
CA ASP A 10 1.75 9.86 -7.69
C ASP A 10 2.51 11.03 -7.06
N ILE A 11 3.16 11.88 -7.86
CA ILE A 11 3.85 13.09 -7.37
C ILE A 11 2.87 13.98 -6.62
N MET A 12 1.70 14.28 -7.21
CA MET A 12 0.68 15.11 -6.53
C MET A 12 0.25 14.52 -5.18
N LEU A 13 0.08 13.19 -5.10
CA LEU A 13 -0.30 12.52 -3.87
C LEU A 13 0.84 12.54 -2.83
N VAL A 14 2.08 12.31 -3.25
CA VAL A 14 3.26 12.36 -2.38
C VAL A 14 3.44 13.76 -1.81
N SER A 15 3.42 14.80 -2.65
CA SER A 15 3.59 16.19 -2.20
C SER A 15 2.54 16.59 -1.17
N TYR A 16 1.27 16.24 -1.42
CA TYR A 16 0.19 16.50 -0.46
C TYR A 16 0.44 15.82 0.89
N VAL A 17 0.84 14.54 0.88
CA VAL A 17 1.10 13.79 2.12
C VAL A 17 2.34 14.29 2.85
N GLN A 18 3.37 14.74 2.14
CA GLN A 18 4.54 15.36 2.76
C GLN A 18 4.18 16.67 3.48
N GLU A 19 3.30 17.48 2.89
CA GLU A 19 2.88 18.77 3.47
C GLU A 19 1.86 18.61 4.62
N HIS A 20 0.90 17.69 4.48
CA HIS A 20 -0.25 17.59 5.40
C HIS A 20 -0.24 16.34 6.30
N GLY A 21 0.74 15.44 6.10
CA GLY A 21 0.80 14.13 6.75
C GLY A 21 -0.13 13.08 6.10
N PRO A 22 0.15 11.79 6.35
CA PRO A 22 -0.68 10.70 5.84
C PRO A 22 -2.00 10.65 6.62
N GLY A 23 -3.12 10.62 5.90
CA GLY A 23 -4.44 10.72 6.52
C GLY A 23 -5.37 11.52 5.64
N ASN A 24 -6.27 12.30 6.24
CA ASN A 24 -7.32 13.14 5.63
C ASN A 24 -7.55 12.94 4.11
N TRP A 25 -7.84 11.70 3.71
CA TRP A 25 -7.87 11.31 2.30
C TRP A 25 -9.06 11.92 1.56
N ARG A 26 -10.04 12.43 2.32
CA ARG A 26 -11.21 13.15 1.83
C ARG A 26 -10.83 14.50 1.23
N ALA A 27 -9.83 15.18 1.79
CA ALA A 27 -9.37 16.48 1.32
C ALA A 27 -8.40 16.39 0.13
N VAL A 28 -7.77 15.23 -0.11
CA VAL A 28 -6.80 15.06 -1.21
C VAL A 28 -7.38 15.51 -2.56
N PRO A 29 -8.53 15.00 -3.04
CA PRO A 29 -8.98 15.29 -4.41
C PRO A 29 -9.31 16.77 -4.62
N THR A 30 -9.86 17.42 -3.60
CA THR A 30 -10.26 18.83 -3.64
C THR A 30 -9.06 19.77 -3.51
N LYS A 31 -8.04 19.39 -2.71
CA LYS A 31 -6.85 20.21 -2.50
C LYS A 31 -5.77 20.06 -3.57
N THR A 32 -5.69 18.93 -4.26
CA THR A 32 -4.65 18.68 -5.28
C THR A 32 -5.16 18.70 -6.71
N GLY A 33 -6.48 18.73 -6.91
CA GLY A 33 -7.09 18.55 -8.23
C GLY A 33 -7.05 17.11 -8.75
N LEU A 34 -6.57 16.15 -7.95
CA LEU A 34 -6.55 14.73 -8.33
C LEU A 34 -7.96 14.22 -8.61
N ARG A 35 -8.17 13.66 -9.80
CA ARG A 35 -9.43 13.00 -10.19
C ARG A 35 -9.54 11.57 -9.64
N ARG A 36 -9.14 11.36 -8.38
CA ARG A 36 -9.15 10.07 -7.66
C ARG A 36 -10.04 10.18 -6.44
N CYS A 37 -10.72 9.10 -6.07
CA CYS A 37 -11.51 9.09 -4.84
C CYS A 37 -10.61 8.84 -3.62
N SER A 38 -11.07 9.24 -2.44
CA SER A 38 -10.31 9.14 -1.18
C SER A 38 -9.82 7.73 -0.88
N LYS A 39 -10.66 6.72 -1.15
CA LYS A 39 -10.29 5.31 -1.02
C LYS A 39 -9.13 4.94 -1.93
N SER A 40 -9.13 5.43 -3.18
CA SER A 40 -8.05 5.17 -4.14
C SER A 40 -6.75 5.85 -3.71
N CYS A 41 -6.81 7.10 -3.22
CA CYS A 41 -5.63 7.81 -2.73
C CYS A 41 -4.99 7.09 -1.55
N ARG A 42 -5.81 6.69 -0.56
CA ARG A 42 -5.34 5.90 0.59
C ARG A 42 -4.65 4.61 0.15
N LEU A 43 -5.31 3.81 -0.69
CA LEU A 43 -4.75 2.54 -1.16
C LEU A 43 -3.46 2.73 -1.96
N ARG A 44 -3.38 3.78 -2.79
CA ARG A 44 -2.16 4.07 -3.53
C ARG A 44 -1.01 4.41 -2.59
N TRP A 45 -1.26 5.26 -1.60
CA TRP A 45 -0.25 5.60 -0.60
C TRP A 45 0.20 4.36 0.19
N THR A 46 -0.74 3.64 0.81
CA THR A 46 -0.43 2.54 1.73
C THR A 46 0.26 1.36 1.05
N ASN A 47 0.00 1.13 -0.24
CA ASN A 47 0.53 -0.04 -0.95
C ASN A 47 1.72 0.30 -1.84
N TYR A 48 1.82 1.54 -2.33
CA TYR A 48 2.78 1.90 -3.38
C TYR A 48 3.71 3.08 -3.06
N LEU A 49 3.27 4.09 -2.31
CA LEU A 49 4.04 5.33 -2.19
C LEU A 49 4.61 5.58 -0.78
N ARG A 50 4.11 4.88 0.25
CA ARG A 50 4.65 4.99 1.61
C ARG A 50 6.14 4.60 1.61
N PRO A 51 7.02 5.41 2.20
CA PRO A 51 8.42 5.06 2.39
C PRO A 51 8.57 3.70 3.11
N GLY A 52 9.62 2.96 2.74
CA GLY A 52 9.93 1.66 3.35
C GLY A 52 9.17 0.47 2.78
N ILE A 53 8.41 0.62 1.68
CA ILE A 53 7.83 -0.53 0.99
C ILE A 53 8.83 -1.09 -0.02
N LYS A 54 9.18 -2.37 0.13
CA LYS A 54 10.09 -3.10 -0.78
C LYS A 54 9.35 -3.58 -2.03
N ARG A 55 9.97 -3.34 -3.19
CA ARG A 55 9.46 -3.78 -4.51
C ARG A 55 10.15 -5.06 -4.96
N GLY A 56 9.44 -5.85 -5.75
CA GLY A 56 9.94 -7.12 -6.29
C GLY A 56 9.61 -8.33 -5.41
N ASN A 57 10.22 -9.45 -5.77
CA ASN A 57 9.92 -10.77 -5.21
C ASN A 57 10.18 -10.84 -3.70
N PHE A 58 9.47 -11.74 -3.03
CA PHE A 58 9.78 -12.12 -1.66
C PHE A 58 11.11 -12.87 -1.62
N THR A 59 11.85 -12.69 -0.53
CA THR A 59 12.99 -13.53 -0.21
C THR A 59 12.50 -14.85 0.38
N ASP A 60 13.30 -15.90 0.29
CA ASP A 60 12.96 -17.22 0.87
C ASP A 60 12.55 -17.14 2.35
N GLN A 61 13.16 -16.22 3.10
CA GLN A 61 12.82 -15.99 4.51
C GLN A 61 11.43 -15.36 4.66
N GLU A 62 11.11 -14.37 3.83
CA GLU A 62 9.78 -13.75 3.81
C GLU A 62 8.72 -14.77 3.39
N GLU A 63 8.99 -15.60 2.38
CA GLU A 63 8.06 -16.63 1.91
C GLU A 63 7.78 -17.69 2.99
N LYS A 64 8.83 -18.21 3.64
CA LYS A 64 8.69 -19.15 4.77
C LYS A 64 7.84 -18.54 5.88
N MET A 65 8.08 -17.28 6.22
CA MET A 65 7.30 -16.56 7.23
C MET A 65 5.82 -16.42 6.82
N ILE A 66 5.55 -16.05 5.55
CA ILE A 66 4.20 -15.93 5.01
C ILE A 66 3.45 -17.27 5.12
N ILE A 67 4.08 -18.37 4.70
CA ILE A 67 3.47 -19.70 4.73
C ILE A 67 3.15 -20.12 6.18
N GLN A 68 4.11 -19.95 7.10
CA GLN A 68 3.92 -20.29 8.51
C GLN A 68 2.79 -19.48 9.16
N LEU A 69 2.79 -18.16 8.94
CA LEU A 69 1.79 -17.27 9.50
C LEU A 69 0.41 -17.49 8.86
N GLN A 70 0.33 -17.82 7.57
CA GLN A 70 -0.94 -18.16 6.92
C GLN A 70 -1.51 -19.45 7.50
N ALA A 71 -0.68 -20.47 7.74
CA ALA A 71 -1.13 -21.71 8.39
C ALA A 71 -1.66 -21.46 9.81
N LEU A 72 -1.05 -20.52 10.55
CA LEU A 72 -1.44 -20.19 11.93
C LEU A 72 -2.64 -19.25 12.02
N LEU A 73 -2.69 -18.20 11.18
CA LEU A 73 -3.64 -17.09 11.29
C LEU A 73 -4.76 -17.16 10.25
N GLY A 74 -4.64 -18.02 9.23
CA GLY A 74 -5.48 -18.03 8.04
C GLY A 74 -5.25 -16.79 7.17
N ASN A 75 -6.27 -16.41 6.41
CA ASN A 75 -6.20 -15.30 5.43
C ASN A 75 -6.27 -13.90 6.07
N LYS A 76 -5.65 -13.72 7.23
CA LYS A 76 -5.57 -12.44 7.96
C LYS A 76 -4.37 -11.61 7.47
N TRP A 77 -4.39 -11.20 6.20
CA TRP A 77 -3.25 -10.56 5.52
C TRP A 77 -2.67 -9.35 6.24
N ALA A 78 -3.51 -8.50 6.84
CA ALA A 78 -3.05 -7.34 7.62
C ALA A 78 -2.28 -7.76 8.88
N ALA A 79 -2.67 -8.86 9.53
CA ALA A 79 -1.94 -9.39 10.68
C ALA A 79 -0.64 -10.08 10.25
N ILE A 80 -0.60 -10.73 9.09
CA ILE A 80 0.65 -11.30 8.56
C ILE A 80 1.61 -10.17 8.18
N ALA A 81 1.13 -9.10 7.55
CA ALA A 81 1.94 -7.94 7.17
C ALA A 81 2.60 -7.23 8.35
N SER A 82 2.02 -7.27 9.57
CA SER A 82 2.68 -6.67 10.73
C SER A 82 3.98 -7.36 11.14
N TYR A 83 4.25 -8.58 10.65
CA TYR A 83 5.51 -9.29 10.85
C TYR A 83 6.53 -9.05 9.72
N LEU A 84 6.13 -8.36 8.65
CA LEU A 84 6.94 -8.11 7.45
C LEU A 84 6.97 -6.60 7.20
N PRO A 85 7.85 -5.84 7.90
CA PRO A 85 7.75 -4.38 7.99
C PRO A 85 7.83 -3.67 6.63
N GLU A 86 8.54 -4.25 5.66
CA GLU A 86 8.69 -3.69 4.32
C GLU A 86 7.66 -4.19 3.30
N ARG A 87 6.73 -5.06 3.72
CA ARG A 87 5.70 -5.68 2.87
C ARG A 87 4.31 -5.26 3.31
N THR A 88 3.39 -5.24 2.35
CA THR A 88 2.01 -4.86 2.61
C THR A 88 1.10 -6.09 2.62
N ASP A 89 -0.06 -5.95 3.27
CA ASP A 89 -1.13 -6.95 3.23
C ASP A 89 -1.54 -7.28 1.80
N ASN A 90 -1.47 -6.28 0.91
CA ASN A 90 -1.72 -6.46 -0.51
C ASN A 90 -0.65 -7.29 -1.22
N ASP A 91 0.63 -7.12 -0.87
CA ASP A 91 1.72 -7.93 -1.44
C ASP A 91 1.56 -9.40 -1.04
N ILE A 92 1.28 -9.66 0.23
CA ILE A 92 1.11 -11.02 0.78
C ILE A 92 -0.12 -11.69 0.15
N LYS A 93 -1.24 -10.98 0.09
CA LYS A 93 -2.46 -11.46 -0.57
C LYS A 93 -2.21 -11.76 -2.06
N ASN A 94 -1.35 -10.99 -2.74
CA ASN A 94 -1.01 -11.23 -4.13
C ASN A 94 -0.09 -12.44 -4.31
N TYR A 95 0.83 -12.69 -3.37
CA TYR A 95 1.65 -13.90 -3.36
C TYR A 95 0.82 -15.17 -3.16
N TRP A 96 -0.21 -15.10 -2.33
CA TRP A 96 -1.08 -16.25 -2.03
C TRP A 96 -2.11 -16.58 -3.13
N LYS A 97 -2.29 -15.68 -4.09
CA LYS A 97 -3.22 -15.87 -5.22
C LYS A 97 -2.57 -16.68 -6.32
#